data_AF-A0A6N7KU73-F1
#
_entry.id   AF-A0A6N7KU73-F1
#
_cell.length_a   1.000
_cell.length_b   1.000
_cell.length_c   1.000
_cell.angle_alpha   90.00
_cell.angle_beta   90.00
_cell.angle_gamma   90.00
#
_symmetry.space_group_name_H-M   'P 1'
#
loop_
_entity.id
_entity.type
_entity.pdbx_description
1 polymer ?
#
loop_
_entity_poly.entity_id
_entity_poly.type
_entity_poly.pdbx_seq_one_letter_code
_entity_poly.pdbx_strand_id
1 'polypeptide(L)' 'MEVAPGFLPGVVPVRDSKDPHGPTLVFPARAWEAFVAGVREGDFPA' A
#
# COMPACT_ATOMS: atom_id res chain seq x y z
N MET A 1 8.08 -3.66 4.99
CA MET A 1 6.73 -3.20 4.66
C MET A 1 6.10 -2.74 5.96
N GLU A 2 6.01 -1.42 6.16
CA GLU A 2 5.41 -0.85 7.38
C GLU A 2 3.94 -0.58 7.08
N VAL A 3 3.04 -1.31 7.73
CA VAL A 3 1.59 -1.08 7.68
C VAL A 3 1.23 -0.25 8.90
N ALA A 4 0.59 0.89 8.69
CA ALA A 4 0.22 1.77 9.79
C ALA A 4 -0.92 1.16 10.65
N PRO A 5 -0.83 1.18 11.99
CA PRO A 5 -1.92 0.75 12.85
C PRO A 5 -3.06 1.77 12.88
N GLY A 6 -4.31 1.30 13.03
CA GLY A 6 -5.50 2.16 13.21
C GLY A 6 -6.45 2.28 12.00
N PHE A 7 -6.33 1.42 10.99
CA PHE A 7 -7.17 1.48 9.79
C PHE A 7 -8.30 0.43 9.80
N LEU A 8 -9.37 0.73 9.07
CA LEU A 8 -10.53 -0.15 8.91
C LEU A 8 -10.11 -1.50 8.31
N PRO A 9 -10.76 -2.62 8.68
CA PRO A 9 -10.53 -3.90 8.02
C PRO A 9 -10.69 -3.81 6.49
N GLY A 10 -9.83 -4.51 5.75
CA GLY A 10 -9.93 -4.59 4.28
C GLY A 10 -9.22 -3.46 3.52
N VAL A 11 -8.38 -2.66 4.18
CA VAL A 11 -7.51 -1.68 3.52
C VAL A 11 -6.04 -1.87 3.90
N VAL A 12 -5.16 -1.38 3.04
CA VAL A 12 -3.71 -1.35 3.21
C VAL A 12 -3.27 0.12 3.25
N PRO A 13 -2.95 0.65 4.44
CA PRO A 13 -2.35 1.97 4.58
C PRO A 13 -0.86 1.95 4.20
N VAL A 14 -0.44 2.92 3.40
CA VAL A 14 0.96 3.15 2.99
C VAL A 14 1.36 4.55 3.44
N ARG A 15 2.44 4.62 4.22
CA ARG A 15 3.01 5.87 4.74
C ARG A 15 4.39 6.09 4.15
N ASP A 16 4.78 7.35 3.98
CA ASP A 16 6.18 7.69 3.76
C ASP A 16 6.93 7.57 5.10
N SER A 17 7.94 6.71 5.14
CA SER A 17 8.77 6.54 6.34
C SER A 17 9.64 7.76 6.63
N LYS A 18 9.91 8.61 5.62
CA LYS A 18 10.71 9.83 5.75
C LYS A 18 9.91 11.04 6.21
N ASP A 19 8.58 10.95 6.15
CA ASP A 19 7.67 11.93 6.72
C ASP A 19 6.65 11.23 7.64
N PRO A 20 7.04 10.89 8.89
CA PRO A 20 6.18 10.16 9.83
C PRO A 20 4.90 10.91 10.22
N HIS A 21 4.87 12.22 10.04
CA HIS A 21 3.72 13.08 10.32
C HIS A 21 2.92 13.43 9.06
N GLY A 22 3.38 12.98 7.90
CA GLY A 22 2.74 13.17 6.61
C GLY A 22 1.47 12.34 6.42
N PRO A 23 0.74 12.57 5.32
CA PRO A 23 -0.50 11.87 5.02
C PRO A 23 -0.29 10.38 4.76
N THR A 24 -1.30 9.56 5.09
CA THR A 24 -1.33 8.13 4.78
C THR A 24 -2.17 7.88 3.53
N LEU A 25 -1.65 7.14 2.56
CA LEU A 25 -2.42 6.65 1.42
C LEU A 25 -3.13 5.35 1.80
N VAL A 26 -4.41 5.21 1.47
CA VAL A 26 -5.22 4.05 1.85
C VAL A 26 -5.73 3.34 0.61
N PHE A 27 -5.34 2.07 0.44
CA PHE A 27 -5.76 1.23 -0.69
C PHE A 27 -6.71 0.13 -0.24
N PRO A 28 -7.73 -0.26 -1.03
CA PRO A 28 -8.45 -1.51 -0.76
C PRO A 28 -7.48 -2.71 -0.82
N ALA A 29 -7.61 -3.66 0.11
CA ALA A 29 -6.70 -4.80 0.19
C ALA A 29 -6.60 -5.59 -1.13
N ARG A 30 -7.75 -5.85 -1.79
CA ARG A 30 -7.80 -6.51 -3.10
C ARG A 30 -7.03 -5.77 -4.20
N ALA A 31 -7.01 -4.43 -4.15
CA ALA A 31 -6.31 -3.63 -5.15
C ALA A 31 -4.80 -3.65 -4.88
N TRP A 32 -4.40 -3.64 -3.60
CA TRP A 32 -3.01 -3.80 -3.20
C TRP A 32 -2.45 -5.19 -3.57
N GLU A 33 -3.24 -6.25 -3.38
CA GLU A 33 -2.88 -7.60 -3.80
C GLU A 33 -2.66 -7.69 -5.33
N ALA A 34 -3.59 -7.15 -6.13
CA ALA A 34 -3.46 -7.11 -7.58
C ALA A 34 -2.23 -6.31 -8.02
N PHE A 35 -1.96 -5.17 -7.37
CA PHE A 35 -0.76 -4.38 -7.62
C PHE A 35 0.52 -5.18 -7.33
N VAL A 36 0.61 -5.85 -6.18
CA VAL A 36 1.80 -6.66 -5.84
C VAL A 36 1.98 -7.83 -6.81
N ALA A 37 0.88 -8.46 -7.26
CA ALA A 37 0.93 -9.51 -8.28
C ALA A 37 1.50 -8.97 -9.61
N GLY A 38 0.94 -7.87 -10.13
CA GLY A 38 1.43 -7.26 -11.38
C GLY A 38 2.89 -6.80 -11.30
N VAL A 39 3.35 -6.29 -10.15
CA VAL A 39 4.77 -5.95 -9.94
C VAL A 39 5.66 -7.19 -10.04
N ARG A 40 5.22 -8.33 -9.51
CA ARG A 40 5.98 -9.60 -9.57
C ARG A 40 6.00 -10.19 -10.98
N GLU A 41 4.92 -10.00 -11.72
CA GLU A 41 4.75 -10.50 -13.08
C GLU A 41 5.45 -9.60 -14.12
N GLY A 42 5.80 -8.37 -13.74
CA GLY A 42 6.43 -7.39 -14.63
C GLY A 42 5.43 -6.66 -15.51
N ASP A 43 4.16 -6.60 -15.09
CA ASP A 43 3.06 -5.99 -15.85
C ASP A 43 3.14 -4.46 -15.91
N PHE A 44 3.92 -3.84 -15.03
CA PHE A 44 4.12 -2.41 -14.99
C PHE A 44 5.44 -2.05 -15.68
N PRO A 45 5.43 -1.07 -16.61
CA PRO A 45 6.66 -0.56 -17.20
C PRO A 45 7.58 0.02 -16.13
N ALA A 46 8.88 -0.12 -16.35
CA ALA A 46 9.93 0.47 -15.51
C ALA A 46 10.03 1.99 -15.70
#